data_AF-A0A329S9V0-F1
#
_entry.id   AF-A0A329S9V0-F1
#
_cell.length_a   1.000
_cell.length_b   1.000
_cell.length_c   1.000
_cell.angle_alpha   90.00
_cell.angle_beta   90.00
_cell.angle_gamma   90.00
#
_symmetry.space_group_name_H-M   'P 1'
#
loop_
_entity.id
_entity.type
_entity.pdbx_description
1 polymer ?
#
loop_
_entity_poly.entity_id
_entity_poly.type
_entity_poly.pdbx_seq_one_letter_code
_entity_poly.pdbx_strand_id
1 'polypeptide(L)'
;MVSTASIIGLMSSFSAIVNAADPSCGVQYSYMNTEGDLVGTVLYPASPEVCCANCTANLDLGGRNTVVISGQKIPAWGKCGDQSGFKLCTQGFYCQPWDSKYYHCIQKPSKCEVYTNVDLYGNDLKRIQGIKPGECCDECDKTVGCLGYTYVNDDPRGTQCYLKNSVNGWVKKVGVHSGVMPNLPPWSKCGDHTGFRPCTNDFYCQPWDRSYYQCIQRPRCYVETNIDYYGNDIKRASGIGPSECCEECGKTPGCDSYTYINDDPTGTQCYLKSSNAGRSTKIGAVSGYVTPGMK
;
A
#
# COMPACT_ATOMS: atom_id res chain seq x y z
N MET A 1 3.23 -69.90 -6.27
CA MET A 1 2.65 -69.00 -5.25
C MET A 1 3.78 -68.51 -4.35
N VAL A 2 3.72 -67.22 -4.00
CA VAL A 2 4.53 -66.48 -3.01
C VAL A 2 5.96 -66.08 -3.39
N SER A 3 6.03 -64.87 -3.95
CA SER A 3 6.85 -63.70 -3.56
C SER A 3 8.13 -63.93 -2.73
N THR A 4 9.26 -63.43 -3.25
CA THR A 4 10.40 -62.98 -2.45
C THR A 4 10.70 -61.52 -2.80
N ALA A 5 10.67 -60.68 -1.77
CA ALA A 5 11.10 -59.28 -1.82
C ALA A 5 12.55 -59.18 -1.33
N SER A 6 13.39 -58.39 -2.00
CA SER A 6 14.19 -57.33 -1.36
C SER A 6 15.26 -56.70 -2.27
N ILE A 7 15.24 -55.36 -2.25
CA ILE A 7 16.35 -54.39 -2.31
C ILE A 7 17.05 -54.20 -3.67
N ILE A 8 16.91 -53.00 -4.23
CA ILE A 8 18.01 -52.07 -4.62
C ILE A 8 17.40 -50.70 -4.98
N GLY A 9 17.93 -49.64 -4.35
CA GLY A 9 18.21 -48.37 -5.03
C GLY A 9 17.10 -47.32 -5.08
N LEU A 10 17.01 -46.48 -4.04
CA LEU A 10 16.67 -45.07 -4.23
C LEU A 10 17.77 -44.43 -5.07
N MET A 11 17.48 -44.00 -6.30
CA MET A 11 18.03 -42.76 -6.87
C MET A 11 17.22 -42.27 -8.08
N SER A 12 16.86 -40.99 -7.96
CA SER A 12 16.75 -39.96 -8.99
C SER A 12 15.71 -40.13 -10.10
N SER A 13 14.56 -39.49 -9.87
CA SER A 13 13.79 -38.82 -10.92
C SER A 13 13.45 -37.40 -10.43
N PHE A 14 14.46 -36.51 -10.42
CA PHE A 14 14.23 -35.07 -10.36
C PHE A 14 13.69 -34.62 -11.73
N SER A 15 12.37 -34.73 -11.90
CA SER A 15 11.65 -34.12 -13.00
C SER A 15 10.87 -32.91 -12.48
N ALA A 16 11.41 -31.72 -12.78
CA ALA A 16 10.70 -30.46 -12.97
C ALA A 16 9.64 -30.05 -11.92
N ILE A 17 10.07 -29.38 -10.85
CA ILE A 17 9.19 -28.47 -10.09
C ILE A 17 9.30 -27.09 -10.72
N VAL A 18 8.40 -26.77 -11.65
CA VAL A 18 8.27 -25.44 -12.25
C VAL A 18 7.14 -24.71 -11.52
N ASN A 19 7.41 -24.17 -10.33
CA ASN A 19 6.40 -23.48 -9.51
C ASN A 19 6.69 -21.97 -9.44
N ALA A 20 6.30 -21.23 -10.48
CA ALA A 20 6.18 -19.78 -10.41
C ALA A 20 4.81 -19.42 -9.80
N ALA A 21 4.74 -18.46 -8.86
CA ALA A 21 3.44 -17.88 -8.49
C ALA A 21 2.78 -17.25 -9.72
N ASP A 22 1.46 -17.16 -9.69
CA ASP A 22 0.74 -16.41 -10.72
C ASP A 22 1.29 -14.96 -10.73
N PRO A 23 1.81 -14.49 -11.88
CA PRO A 23 2.28 -13.11 -12.04
C PRO A 23 1.20 -12.04 -11.78
N SER A 24 -0.07 -12.44 -11.56
CA SER A 24 -1.21 -11.58 -11.21
C SER A 24 -1.23 -11.10 -9.76
N CYS A 25 -0.45 -11.69 -8.86
CA CYS A 25 -0.71 -11.64 -7.43
C CYS A 25 0.23 -10.76 -6.58
N GLY A 26 1.00 -9.85 -7.19
CA GLY A 26 1.73 -8.75 -6.51
C GLY A 26 2.21 -9.07 -5.09
N VAL A 27 3.41 -9.63 -4.99
CA VAL A 27 3.94 -10.15 -3.74
C VAL A 27 4.98 -9.18 -3.16
N GLN A 28 4.89 -8.87 -1.87
CA GLN A 28 5.90 -8.15 -1.09
C GLN A 28 6.82 -9.15 -0.38
N TYR A 29 8.09 -9.23 -0.75
CA TYR A 29 8.99 -10.26 -0.22
C TYR A 29 9.68 -9.85 1.08
N SER A 30 9.79 -10.79 2.04
CA SER A 30 10.24 -10.54 3.41
C SER A 30 11.68 -11.01 3.64
N TYR A 31 11.98 -12.28 3.35
CA TYR A 31 13.30 -12.89 3.58
C TYR A 31 13.47 -14.21 2.80
N MET A 32 14.67 -14.78 2.83
CA MET A 32 14.99 -16.11 2.29
C MET A 32 14.99 -17.13 3.43
N ASN A 33 14.36 -18.30 3.24
CA ASN A 33 14.44 -19.38 4.23
C ASN A 33 15.78 -20.13 4.12
N THR A 34 16.02 -21.06 5.04
CA THR A 34 17.24 -21.88 5.10
C THR A 34 17.38 -22.87 3.94
N GLU A 35 16.32 -23.05 3.16
CA GLU A 35 16.27 -23.96 2.00
C GLU A 35 16.56 -23.21 0.68
N GLY A 36 16.74 -21.88 0.73
CA GLY A 36 17.00 -21.07 -0.46
C GLY A 36 15.74 -20.63 -1.21
N ASP A 37 14.57 -20.74 -0.59
CA ASP A 37 13.32 -20.23 -1.15
C ASP A 37 13.02 -18.81 -0.69
N LEU A 38 12.35 -18.06 -1.57
CA LEU A 38 11.93 -16.68 -1.32
C LEU A 38 10.55 -16.68 -0.63
N VAL A 39 10.49 -16.13 0.58
CA VAL A 39 9.25 -15.98 1.35
C VAL A 39 8.70 -14.56 1.14
N GLY A 40 7.46 -14.43 0.69
CA GLY A 40 6.80 -13.13 0.52
C GLY A 40 5.31 -13.14 0.84
N THR A 41 4.73 -11.97 1.01
CA THR A 41 3.31 -11.74 1.30
C THR A 41 2.57 -11.35 0.03
N VAL A 42 1.52 -12.09 -0.35
CA VAL A 42 0.59 -11.72 -1.42
C VAL A 42 -0.19 -10.49 -1.00
N LEU A 43 -0.16 -9.43 -1.80
CA LEU A 43 -0.82 -8.15 -1.48
C LEU A 43 -2.26 -8.03 -1.99
N TYR A 44 -2.82 -9.05 -2.63
CA TYR A 44 -4.18 -8.98 -3.19
C TYR A 44 -5.27 -9.43 -2.20
N PRO A 45 -6.50 -8.89 -2.34
CA PRO A 45 -7.67 -9.24 -1.53
C PRO A 45 -8.38 -10.54 -1.95
N ALA A 46 -7.76 -11.40 -2.75
CA ALA A 46 -8.27 -12.75 -3.06
C ALA A 46 -7.40 -13.81 -2.37
N SER A 47 -8.02 -14.86 -1.85
CA SER A 47 -7.40 -15.85 -0.95
C SER A 47 -6.11 -16.48 -1.52
N PRO A 48 -5.18 -16.95 -0.66
CA PRO A 48 -3.88 -17.48 -1.08
C PRO A 48 -3.97 -18.62 -2.11
N GLU A 49 -5.08 -19.38 -2.11
CA GLU A 49 -5.30 -20.52 -3.01
C GLU A 49 -5.40 -20.11 -4.48
N VAL A 50 -5.79 -18.87 -4.79
CA VAL A 50 -5.93 -18.37 -6.17
C VAL A 50 -4.57 -17.97 -6.76
N CYS A 51 -3.62 -17.58 -5.91
CA CYS A 51 -2.35 -16.99 -6.33
C CYS A 51 -1.21 -17.98 -6.54
N CYS A 52 -1.36 -19.19 -6.03
CA CYS A 52 -0.34 -20.23 -6.10
C CYS A 52 -0.97 -21.59 -5.86
N ALA A 53 -1.07 -22.41 -6.91
CA ALA A 53 -1.67 -23.75 -6.83
C ALA A 53 -0.96 -24.70 -5.84
N ASN A 54 0.23 -24.35 -5.35
CA ASN A 54 1.08 -25.19 -4.49
C ASN A 54 1.71 -24.43 -3.29
N CYS A 55 1.08 -23.36 -2.81
CA CYS A 55 1.62 -22.65 -1.64
C CYS A 55 1.05 -23.22 -0.35
N THR A 56 1.93 -23.67 0.55
CA THR A 56 1.57 -24.03 1.92
C THR A 56 1.25 -22.75 2.69
N ALA A 57 -0.05 -22.45 2.87
CA ALA A 57 -0.49 -21.36 3.72
C ALA A 57 -0.03 -21.63 5.17
N ASN A 58 0.94 -20.86 5.66
CA ASN A 58 1.30 -20.88 7.07
C ASN A 58 0.71 -19.63 7.73
N LEU A 59 -0.29 -19.84 8.59
CA LEU A 59 -1.20 -18.81 9.10
C LEU A 59 -0.68 -18.02 10.32
N ASP A 60 0.61 -18.09 10.62
CA ASP A 60 1.18 -17.38 11.77
C ASP A 60 2.05 -16.22 11.30
N LEU A 61 1.43 -15.05 11.13
CA LEU A 61 1.98 -13.70 11.30
C LEU A 61 0.89 -12.66 10.90
N GLY A 62 -0.06 -12.40 11.80
CA GLY A 62 -0.88 -11.17 11.76
C GLY A 62 -1.86 -11.01 10.59
N GLY A 63 -2.31 -12.10 9.94
CA GLY A 63 -3.45 -12.05 9.01
C GLY A 63 -3.16 -11.52 7.61
N ARG A 64 -1.94 -11.68 7.07
CA ARG A 64 -1.63 -11.43 5.65
C ARG A 64 -1.13 -12.71 4.96
N ASN A 65 -1.69 -13.01 3.79
CA ASN A 65 -1.47 -14.23 3.01
C ASN A 65 0.00 -14.35 2.55
N THR A 66 0.79 -15.26 3.13
CA THR A 66 2.21 -15.46 2.77
C THR A 66 2.34 -16.61 1.75
N VAL A 67 3.11 -16.40 0.67
CA VAL A 67 3.38 -17.33 -0.43
C VAL A 67 4.90 -17.50 -0.61
N VAL A 68 5.32 -18.77 -0.80
CA VAL A 68 6.70 -19.16 -1.10
C VAL A 68 6.80 -19.47 -2.60
N ILE A 69 7.71 -18.79 -3.32
CA ILE A 69 7.92 -19.01 -4.76
C ILE A 69 9.33 -19.56 -4.97
N SER A 70 9.41 -20.77 -5.53
CA SER A 70 10.69 -21.41 -5.85
C SER A 70 11.11 -21.03 -7.28
N GLY A 71 12.24 -20.32 -7.41
CA GLY A 71 12.81 -19.94 -8.70
C GLY A 71 14.06 -19.06 -8.62
N GLN A 72 15.02 -19.27 -9.53
CA GLN A 72 16.22 -18.44 -9.62
C GLN A 72 15.87 -16.99 -10.02
N LYS A 73 16.31 -16.03 -9.22
CA LYS A 73 16.23 -14.59 -9.53
C LYS A 73 17.12 -14.26 -10.73
N ILE A 74 16.62 -13.40 -11.61
CA ILE A 74 17.38 -12.86 -12.73
C ILE A 74 18.35 -11.79 -12.22
N PRO A 75 19.65 -11.87 -12.54
CA PRO A 75 20.62 -10.83 -12.19
C PRO A 75 20.24 -9.45 -12.72
N ALA A 76 20.85 -8.42 -12.15
CA ALA A 76 20.80 -7.06 -12.65
C ALA A 76 20.97 -7.02 -14.18
N TRP A 77 20.11 -6.25 -14.88
CA TRP A 77 20.13 -6.04 -16.34
C TRP A 77 19.82 -7.28 -17.20
N GLY A 78 19.51 -8.43 -16.59
CA GLY A 78 19.10 -9.63 -17.31
C GLY A 78 17.68 -9.51 -17.88
N LYS A 79 17.42 -10.21 -18.99
CA LYS A 79 16.05 -10.38 -19.52
C LYS A 79 15.21 -11.14 -18.49
N CYS A 80 14.12 -10.53 -18.05
CA CYS A 80 13.29 -11.06 -16.98
C CYS A 80 11.89 -11.48 -17.42
N GLY A 81 11.43 -11.14 -18.62
CA GLY A 81 10.10 -11.54 -19.06
C GLY A 81 9.65 -10.95 -20.38
N ASP A 82 8.35 -11.12 -20.64
CA ASP A 82 7.57 -10.56 -21.75
C ASP A 82 6.06 -10.61 -21.41
N GLN A 83 5.19 -10.41 -22.42
CA GLN A 83 3.73 -10.43 -22.24
C GLN A 83 3.17 -11.75 -21.68
N SER A 84 3.89 -12.86 -21.83
CA SER A 84 3.48 -14.19 -21.35
C SER A 84 3.75 -14.36 -19.86
N GLY A 85 4.62 -13.53 -19.29
CA GLY A 85 4.99 -13.59 -17.88
C GLY A 85 6.39 -13.06 -17.60
N PHE A 86 6.74 -12.95 -16.31
CA PHE A 86 8.05 -12.49 -15.89
C PHE A 86 8.58 -13.25 -14.67
N LYS A 87 9.90 -13.18 -14.50
CA LYS A 87 10.65 -13.71 -13.36
C LYS A 87 11.17 -12.55 -12.50
N LEU A 88 11.37 -12.83 -11.22
CA LEU A 88 11.87 -11.83 -10.27
C LEU A 88 13.33 -11.49 -10.53
N CYS A 89 13.68 -10.24 -10.25
CA CYS A 89 15.05 -9.76 -10.29
C CYS A 89 15.74 -9.91 -8.92
N THR A 90 17.07 -9.85 -8.91
CA THR A 90 17.86 -9.75 -7.68
C THR A 90 17.47 -8.51 -6.85
N GLN A 91 17.79 -8.52 -5.56
CA GLN A 91 17.45 -7.42 -4.65
C GLN A 91 17.95 -6.07 -5.19
N GLY A 92 17.11 -5.03 -5.06
CA GLY A 92 17.39 -3.69 -5.60
C GLY A 92 17.02 -3.52 -7.07
N PHE A 93 16.52 -4.55 -7.75
CA PHE A 93 16.06 -4.51 -9.13
C PHE A 93 14.61 -4.97 -9.24
N TYR A 94 13.91 -4.53 -10.29
CA TYR A 94 12.57 -5.00 -10.65
C TYR A 94 12.49 -5.26 -12.16
N CYS A 95 11.49 -6.04 -12.57
CA CYS A 95 11.32 -6.41 -13.97
C CYS A 95 10.52 -5.33 -14.71
N GLN A 96 11.20 -4.49 -15.50
CA GLN A 96 10.57 -3.40 -16.24
C GLN A 96 10.06 -3.90 -17.60
N PRO A 97 8.77 -3.69 -17.93
CA PRO A 97 8.24 -3.85 -19.28
C PRO A 97 8.70 -2.75 -20.23
N TRP A 98 9.24 -3.10 -21.39
CA TRP A 98 9.57 -2.12 -22.46
C TRP A 98 8.58 -2.18 -23.60
N ASP A 99 8.25 -3.40 -24.01
CA ASP A 99 7.27 -3.76 -25.02
C ASP A 99 6.72 -5.18 -24.72
N SER A 100 5.80 -5.65 -25.56
CA SER A 100 5.18 -6.98 -25.45
C SER A 100 6.15 -8.18 -25.44
N LYS A 101 7.39 -8.04 -25.91
CA LYS A 101 8.36 -9.14 -26.11
C LYS A 101 9.59 -9.05 -25.21
N TYR A 102 9.80 -7.92 -24.54
CA TYR A 102 11.03 -7.68 -23.81
C TYR A 102 10.82 -6.91 -22.51
N TYR A 103 11.04 -7.62 -21.40
CA TYR A 103 11.19 -7.04 -20.07
C TYR A 103 12.60 -7.31 -19.56
N HIS A 104 13.18 -6.38 -18.83
CA HIS A 104 14.50 -6.59 -18.21
C HIS A 104 14.61 -6.05 -16.79
N CYS A 105 15.58 -6.57 -16.04
CA CYS A 105 15.83 -6.14 -14.67
C CYS A 105 16.51 -4.76 -14.66
N ILE A 106 15.84 -3.74 -14.13
CA ILE A 106 16.47 -2.44 -13.89
C ILE A 106 16.44 -2.08 -12.43
N GLN A 107 17.28 -1.12 -12.06
CA GLN A 107 17.36 -0.63 -10.70
C GLN A 107 15.99 -0.11 -10.24
N LYS A 108 15.57 -0.58 -9.07
CA LYS A 108 14.34 -0.14 -8.43
C LYS A 108 14.52 1.28 -7.88
N PRO A 109 13.55 2.19 -8.06
CA PRO A 109 13.57 3.50 -7.42
C PRO A 109 13.70 3.36 -5.90
N SER A 110 14.58 4.16 -5.28
CA SER A 110 14.91 4.02 -3.86
C SER A 110 13.75 4.31 -2.91
N LYS A 111 12.76 5.10 -3.36
CA LYS A 111 11.64 5.55 -2.54
C LYS A 111 10.36 4.75 -2.76
N CYS A 112 10.25 3.94 -3.80
CA CYS A 112 8.99 3.31 -4.18
C CYS A 112 9.08 1.79 -4.16
N GLU A 113 8.03 1.14 -3.68
CA GLU A 113 7.79 -0.28 -3.96
C GLU A 113 7.19 -0.42 -5.35
N VAL A 114 7.74 -1.30 -6.20
CA VAL A 114 7.37 -1.40 -7.62
C VAL A 114 6.79 -2.77 -7.95
N TYR A 115 5.72 -2.76 -8.74
CA TYR A 115 4.90 -3.90 -9.10
C TYR A 115 4.75 -4.01 -10.61
N THR A 116 5.37 -5.02 -11.20
CA THR A 116 5.31 -5.32 -12.64
C THR A 116 3.95 -5.91 -13.03
N ASN A 117 3.44 -5.55 -14.20
CA ASN A 117 2.15 -5.98 -14.76
C ASN A 117 0.92 -5.61 -13.89
N VAL A 118 1.01 -4.47 -13.19
CA VAL A 118 -0.06 -3.95 -12.33
C VAL A 118 -0.40 -2.53 -12.74
N ASP A 119 -1.68 -2.24 -12.86
CA ASP A 119 -2.25 -0.90 -12.97
C ASP A 119 -3.00 -0.57 -11.68
N LEU A 120 -2.68 0.57 -11.07
CA LEU A 120 -3.50 1.17 -10.03
C LEU A 120 -4.66 1.94 -10.71
N TYR A 121 -5.73 1.27 -11.11
CA TYR A 121 -6.83 1.86 -11.88
C TYR A 121 -7.52 3.04 -11.18
N GLY A 122 -7.81 4.09 -11.98
CA GLY A 122 -8.51 5.30 -11.54
C GLY A 122 -7.67 6.22 -10.64
N ASN A 123 -8.34 7.19 -10.01
CA ASN A 123 -7.76 8.09 -9.01
C ASN A 123 -6.54 8.91 -9.51
N ASP A 124 -6.53 9.23 -10.81
CA ASP A 124 -5.42 9.94 -11.45
C ASP A 124 -5.37 11.41 -11.00
N LEU A 125 -4.25 11.80 -10.38
CA LEU A 125 -3.92 13.16 -10.02
C LEU A 125 -3.33 13.95 -11.19
N LYS A 126 -2.42 13.31 -11.93
CA LYS A 126 -1.62 13.96 -12.96
C LYS A 126 -1.12 12.93 -13.95
N ARG A 127 -1.10 13.30 -15.24
CA ARG A 127 -0.42 12.54 -16.30
C ARG A 127 0.83 13.27 -16.75
N ILE A 128 1.95 12.58 -16.81
CA ILE A 128 3.26 13.08 -17.23
C ILE A 128 3.74 12.24 -18.41
N GLN A 129 4.35 12.86 -19.42
CA GLN A 129 4.78 12.20 -20.65
C GLN A 129 6.28 12.36 -20.86
N GLY A 130 6.90 11.39 -21.55
CA GLY A 130 8.30 11.50 -21.99
C GLY A 130 9.34 11.39 -20.88
N ILE A 131 8.97 10.80 -19.74
CA ILE A 131 9.89 10.51 -18.63
C ILE A 131 10.28 9.04 -18.59
N LYS A 132 11.37 8.73 -17.89
CA LYS A 132 11.87 7.36 -17.69
C LYS A 132 11.06 6.61 -16.61
N PRO A 133 11.13 5.27 -16.57
CA PRO A 133 10.41 4.45 -15.58
C PRO A 133 10.58 4.92 -14.12
N GLY A 134 11.83 5.11 -13.69
CA GLY A 134 12.12 5.52 -12.31
C GLY A 134 11.76 6.97 -11.98
N GLU A 135 11.75 7.86 -12.98
CA GLU A 135 11.41 9.27 -12.79
C GLU A 135 9.93 9.45 -12.39
N CYS A 136 9.06 8.49 -12.71
CA CYS A 136 7.66 8.52 -12.29
C CYS A 136 7.51 8.41 -10.76
N CYS A 137 8.40 7.67 -10.09
CA CYS A 137 8.48 7.63 -8.63
C CYS A 137 8.91 9.00 -8.06
N ASP A 138 9.91 9.64 -8.67
CA ASP A 138 10.39 10.96 -8.23
C ASP A 138 9.31 12.04 -8.38
N GLU A 139 8.54 11.99 -9.46
CA GLU A 139 7.41 12.91 -9.69
C GLU A 139 6.26 12.66 -8.71
N CYS A 140 5.99 11.41 -8.35
CA CYS A 140 5.03 11.09 -7.30
C CYS A 140 5.50 11.64 -5.94
N ASP A 141 6.77 11.47 -5.58
CA ASP A 141 7.30 11.95 -4.30
C ASP A 141 7.22 13.48 -4.14
N LYS A 142 7.40 14.22 -5.25
CA LYS A 142 7.25 15.68 -5.28
C LYS A 142 5.80 16.15 -5.29
N THR A 143 4.86 15.28 -5.67
CA THR A 143 3.45 15.64 -5.82
C THR A 143 2.70 15.39 -4.52
N VAL A 144 2.26 16.47 -3.87
CA VAL A 144 1.43 16.39 -2.66
C VAL A 144 0.19 15.53 -2.93
N GLY A 145 -0.08 14.59 -2.03
CA GLY A 145 -1.19 13.65 -2.15
C GLY A 145 -0.97 12.46 -3.08
N CYS A 146 0.18 12.35 -3.76
CA CYS A 146 0.48 11.16 -4.56
C CYS A 146 0.84 9.97 -3.66
N LEU A 147 0.05 8.90 -3.77
CA LEU A 147 0.21 7.66 -3.02
C LEU A 147 0.84 6.55 -3.87
N GLY A 148 0.75 6.68 -5.19
CA GLY A 148 1.33 5.73 -6.12
C GLY A 148 1.20 6.21 -7.56
N TYR A 149 1.65 5.39 -8.48
CA TYR A 149 1.61 5.69 -9.90
C TYR A 149 1.48 4.43 -10.74
N THR A 150 0.99 4.55 -11.99
CA THR A 150 1.16 3.56 -13.05
C THR A 150 2.01 4.17 -14.16
N TYR A 151 3.05 3.47 -14.58
CA TYR A 151 3.89 3.84 -15.72
C TYR A 151 3.69 2.87 -16.88
N VAL A 152 3.55 3.43 -18.08
CA VAL A 152 3.35 2.73 -19.35
C VAL A 152 4.49 3.10 -20.28
N ASN A 153 5.29 2.11 -20.68
CA ASN A 153 6.41 2.34 -21.58
C ASN A 153 5.95 2.34 -23.04
N ASP A 154 5.16 1.34 -23.43
CA ASP A 154 4.68 1.08 -24.79
C ASP A 154 3.28 1.70 -24.99
N ASP A 155 3.22 3.03 -25.11
CA ASP A 155 2.00 3.78 -25.45
C ASP A 155 2.24 4.55 -26.76
N PRO A 156 1.29 4.54 -27.73
CA PRO A 156 1.44 5.25 -29.00
C PRO A 156 1.71 6.75 -28.88
N ARG A 157 1.42 7.34 -27.71
CA ARG A 157 1.65 8.77 -27.40
C ARG A 157 2.99 9.02 -26.72
N GLY A 158 3.89 8.04 -26.69
CA GLY A 158 5.14 8.05 -25.92
C GLY A 158 4.93 7.57 -24.48
N THR A 159 6.00 7.51 -23.68
CA THR A 159 5.91 7.01 -22.30
C THR A 159 4.91 7.81 -21.47
N GLN A 160 4.12 7.13 -20.64
CA GLN A 160 3.10 7.76 -19.80
C GLN A 160 3.34 7.41 -18.33
N CYS A 161 3.20 8.39 -17.45
CA CYS A 161 3.22 8.24 -16.01
C CYS A 161 1.92 8.84 -15.43
N TYR A 162 1.11 8.01 -14.79
CA TYR A 162 -0.15 8.40 -14.17
C TYR A 162 0.03 8.40 -12.65
N LEU A 163 0.15 9.58 -12.05
CA LEU A 163 0.22 9.77 -10.59
C LEU A 163 -1.16 9.63 -9.97
N LYS A 164 -1.26 9.06 -8.77
CA LYS A 164 -2.54 8.65 -8.17
C LYS A 164 -2.66 9.06 -6.72
N ASN A 165 -3.85 9.51 -6.32
CA ASN A 165 -4.16 9.85 -4.91
C ASN A 165 -4.73 8.68 -4.11
N SER A 166 -4.84 7.51 -4.72
CA SER A 166 -5.30 6.29 -4.05
C SER A 166 -4.58 5.09 -4.65
N VAL A 167 -4.32 4.10 -3.81
CA VAL A 167 -3.76 2.81 -4.20
C VAL A 167 -4.79 1.69 -4.05
N ASN A 168 -6.09 1.99 -4.05
CA ASN A 168 -7.11 0.93 -3.90
C ASN A 168 -7.45 0.21 -5.22
N GLY A 169 -7.05 0.77 -6.36
CA GLY A 169 -7.44 0.30 -7.70
C GLY A 169 -6.60 -0.82 -8.29
N TRP A 170 -6.13 -1.80 -7.53
CA TRP A 170 -5.21 -2.82 -8.07
C TRP A 170 -5.85 -3.69 -9.16
N VAL A 171 -5.32 -3.61 -10.39
CA VAL A 171 -5.77 -4.40 -11.54
C VAL A 171 -4.57 -5.02 -12.25
N LYS A 172 -4.67 -6.30 -12.62
CA LYS A 172 -3.67 -6.95 -13.48
C LYS A 172 -3.70 -6.30 -14.86
N LYS A 173 -2.56 -5.77 -15.31
CA LYS A 173 -2.42 -5.20 -16.65
C LYS A 173 -1.03 -5.48 -17.18
N VAL A 174 -0.95 -6.34 -18.18
CA VAL A 174 0.32 -6.73 -18.81
C VAL A 174 0.94 -5.51 -19.52
N GLY A 175 2.25 -5.35 -19.41
CA GLY A 175 3.02 -4.33 -20.14
C GLY A 175 3.20 -3.01 -19.38
N VAL A 176 2.67 -2.89 -18.16
CA VAL A 176 2.82 -1.71 -17.31
C VAL A 176 3.54 -2.06 -16.01
N HIS A 177 4.00 -1.06 -15.27
CA HIS A 177 4.31 -1.25 -13.86
C HIS A 177 3.69 -0.15 -13.01
N SER A 178 3.41 -0.46 -11.76
CA SER A 178 2.98 0.53 -10.78
C SER A 178 4.01 0.70 -9.68
N GLY A 179 4.04 1.87 -9.05
CA GLY A 179 4.80 2.11 -7.83
C GLY A 179 3.93 2.66 -6.72
N VAL A 180 4.24 2.31 -5.48
CA VAL A 180 3.56 2.80 -4.27
C VAL A 180 4.55 3.52 -3.38
N MET A 181 4.13 4.68 -2.86
CA MET A 181 4.92 5.48 -1.93
C MET A 181 4.84 4.89 -0.52
N PRO A 182 5.95 4.88 0.25
CA PRO A 182 5.93 4.51 1.64
C PRO A 182 5.19 5.56 2.46
N ASN A 183 4.69 5.10 3.60
CA ASN A 183 4.15 5.97 4.64
C ASN A 183 5.25 6.90 5.17
N LEU A 184 4.85 8.13 5.49
CA LEU A 184 5.78 9.16 5.93
C LEU A 184 6.19 8.99 7.40
N PRO A 185 7.44 9.34 7.75
CA PRO A 185 7.94 9.21 9.11
C PRO A 185 7.33 10.27 10.05
N PRO A 186 7.51 10.09 11.37
CA PRO A 186 7.07 11.03 12.40
C PRO A 186 7.44 12.49 12.10
N TRP A 187 6.55 13.43 12.42
CA TRP A 187 6.75 14.89 12.38
C TRP A 187 6.99 15.50 10.99
N SER A 188 6.97 14.69 9.94
CA SER A 188 7.14 15.16 8.56
C SER A 188 5.90 15.92 8.07
N LYS A 189 6.10 16.86 7.14
CA LYS A 189 4.99 17.43 6.36
C LYS A 189 4.34 16.28 5.58
N CYS A 190 3.04 16.10 5.74
CA CYS A 190 2.31 14.98 5.13
C CYS A 190 1.28 15.42 4.09
N GLY A 191 0.99 16.71 3.97
CA GLY A 191 0.04 17.18 2.97
C GLY A 191 -0.36 18.63 3.13
N ASP A 192 -1.45 18.95 2.44
CA ASP A 192 -2.19 20.20 2.49
C ASP A 192 -3.64 19.97 1.99
N HIS A 193 -4.40 21.03 1.74
CA HIS A 193 -5.77 20.95 1.26
C HIS A 193 -5.95 20.26 -0.10
N THR A 194 -4.89 20.09 -0.89
CA THR A 194 -4.93 19.41 -2.20
C THR A 194 -4.78 17.90 -2.09
N GLY A 195 -4.24 17.41 -0.98
CA GLY A 195 -4.04 16.00 -0.73
C GLY A 195 -3.04 15.74 0.39
N PHE A 196 -2.99 14.49 0.84
CA PHE A 196 -2.03 14.08 1.86
C PHE A 196 -1.55 12.65 1.64
N ARG A 197 -0.39 12.33 2.22
CA ARG A 197 0.20 11.00 2.28
C ARG A 197 0.02 10.41 3.68
N PRO A 198 -0.29 9.10 3.79
CA PRO A 198 -0.37 8.43 5.09
C PRO A 198 0.95 8.47 5.85
N CYS A 199 0.86 8.47 7.17
CA CYS A 199 1.99 8.39 8.08
C CYS A 199 2.19 6.95 8.56
N THR A 200 3.34 6.65 9.16
CA THR A 200 3.60 5.36 9.83
C THR A 200 2.54 5.06 10.89
N ASN A 201 2.33 3.78 11.24
CA ASN A 201 1.15 3.27 11.97
C ASN A 201 0.76 4.08 13.23
N ASP A 202 1.73 4.55 14.02
CA ASP A 202 1.50 5.31 15.25
C ASP A 202 1.24 6.81 15.03
N PHE A 203 1.19 7.24 13.77
CA PHE A 203 1.04 8.63 13.36
C PHE A 203 -0.13 8.76 12.39
N TYR A 204 -0.66 9.97 12.28
CA TYR A 204 -1.65 10.34 11.28
C TYR A 204 -1.37 11.75 10.76
N CYS A 205 -1.95 12.07 9.61
CA CYS A 205 -1.73 13.36 8.98
C CYS A 205 -2.71 14.40 9.52
N GLN A 206 -2.26 15.23 10.46
CA GLN A 206 -3.08 16.29 11.07
C GLN A 206 -3.04 17.56 10.22
N PRO A 207 -4.19 18.10 9.79
CA PRO A 207 -4.32 19.45 9.25
C PRO A 207 -4.12 20.50 10.34
N TRP A 208 -3.18 21.41 10.15
CA TRP A 208 -3.01 22.58 11.01
C TRP A 208 -3.66 23.82 10.40
N ASP A 209 -3.44 23.99 9.10
CA ASP A 209 -4.07 25.00 8.25
C ASP A 209 -4.22 24.43 6.84
N ARG A 210 -4.78 25.24 5.92
CA ARG A 210 -5.03 24.86 4.53
C ARG A 210 -3.78 24.46 3.73
N SER A 211 -2.59 24.89 4.12
CA SER A 211 -1.30 24.71 3.42
C SER A 211 -0.33 23.73 4.09
N TYR A 212 -0.61 23.35 5.33
CA TYR A 212 0.33 22.58 6.14
C TYR A 212 -0.36 21.50 6.98
N TYR A 213 -0.14 20.25 6.59
CA TYR A 213 -0.49 19.07 7.37
C TYR A 213 0.78 18.37 7.83
N GLN A 214 0.76 17.77 9.03
CA GLN A 214 1.92 17.11 9.62
C GLN A 214 1.60 15.73 10.17
N CYS A 215 2.53 14.79 10.02
CA CYS A 215 2.47 13.53 10.76
C CYS A 215 2.66 13.80 12.25
N ILE A 216 1.62 13.61 13.06
CA ILE A 216 1.72 13.67 14.52
C ILE A 216 1.25 12.38 15.16
N GLN A 217 1.64 12.19 16.42
CA GLN A 217 1.28 11.01 17.20
C GLN A 217 -0.23 10.80 17.18
N ARG A 218 -0.64 9.58 16.80
CA ARG A 218 -2.04 9.18 16.79
C ARG A 218 -2.57 9.12 18.22
N PRO A 219 -3.74 9.72 18.51
CA PRO A 219 -4.40 9.54 19.80
C PRO A 219 -4.89 8.09 19.95
N ARG A 220 -5.40 7.74 21.13
CA ARG A 220 -5.92 6.37 21.41
C ARG A 220 -7.23 6.04 20.67
N CYS A 221 -7.79 7.01 19.96
CA CYS A 221 -8.94 6.86 19.09
C CYS A 221 -8.51 6.40 17.69
N TYR A 222 -9.44 5.78 16.95
CA TYR A 222 -9.30 5.74 15.49
C TYR A 222 -9.40 7.16 14.93
N VAL A 223 -8.66 7.47 13.85
CA VAL A 223 -8.59 8.83 13.29
C VAL A 223 -8.59 8.81 11.76
N GLU A 224 -9.36 9.74 11.19
CA GLU A 224 -9.43 10.05 9.76
C GLU A 224 -9.24 11.52 9.48
N THR A 225 -8.33 11.79 8.57
CA THR A 225 -8.03 13.11 8.03
C THR A 225 -9.01 13.47 6.92
N ASN A 226 -9.41 14.74 6.86
CA ASN A 226 -10.34 15.32 5.88
C ASN A 226 -11.75 14.71 5.92
N ILE A 227 -12.19 14.21 7.08
CA ILE A 227 -13.53 13.64 7.27
C ILE A 227 -14.26 14.41 8.38
N ASP A 228 -15.53 14.73 8.14
CA ASP A 228 -16.50 15.23 9.12
C ASP A 228 -17.56 14.16 9.38
N TYR A 229 -17.88 13.92 10.65
CA TYR A 229 -19.03 13.10 11.04
C TYR A 229 -20.21 14.04 11.27
N TYR A 230 -20.93 14.44 10.23
CA TYR A 230 -21.94 15.51 10.39
C TYR A 230 -23.10 15.11 11.33
N GLY A 231 -23.50 16.04 12.20
CA GLY A 231 -24.63 15.89 13.13
C GLY A 231 -24.26 15.16 14.42
N ASN A 232 -25.29 14.74 15.18
CA ASN A 232 -25.16 13.99 16.44
C ASN A 232 -24.30 14.69 17.52
N ASP A 233 -24.14 16.01 17.44
CA ASP A 233 -23.37 16.79 18.40
C ASP A 233 -24.02 16.78 19.79
N ILE A 234 -23.25 16.37 20.79
CA ILE A 234 -23.68 16.35 22.19
C ILE A 234 -22.94 17.38 23.06
N LYS A 235 -21.73 17.76 22.65
CA LYS A 235 -20.93 18.77 23.35
C LYS A 235 -19.93 19.39 22.37
N ARG A 236 -19.62 20.67 22.60
CA ARG A 236 -18.54 21.38 21.93
C ARG A 236 -17.50 21.80 22.96
N ALA A 237 -16.23 21.57 22.64
CA ALA A 237 -15.08 22.11 23.38
C ALA A 237 -14.22 22.94 22.44
N SER A 238 -13.66 24.04 22.93
CA SER A 238 -12.83 24.96 22.13
C SER A 238 -11.49 25.21 22.82
N GLY A 239 -10.45 25.52 22.04
CA GLY A 239 -9.12 25.81 22.57
C GLY A 239 -8.34 24.59 23.08
N ILE A 240 -8.77 23.38 22.70
CA ILE A 240 -8.07 22.13 22.96
C ILE A 240 -7.42 21.61 21.68
N GLY A 241 -6.42 20.74 21.79
CA GLY A 241 -5.77 20.10 20.64
C GLY A 241 -6.51 18.84 20.16
N PRO A 242 -6.02 18.22 19.06
CA PRO A 242 -6.66 17.07 18.46
C PRO A 242 -6.61 15.82 19.35
N SER A 243 -5.53 15.63 20.10
CA SER A 243 -5.39 14.50 21.04
C SER A 243 -6.31 14.67 22.23
N GLU A 244 -6.41 15.88 22.77
CA GLU A 244 -7.33 16.23 23.85
C GLU A 244 -8.79 16.05 23.42
N CYS A 245 -9.14 16.32 22.16
CA CYS A 245 -10.50 16.09 21.66
C CYS A 245 -10.92 14.60 21.75
N CYS A 246 -10.00 13.68 21.44
CA CYS A 246 -10.23 12.25 21.64
C CYS A 246 -10.40 11.88 23.13
N GLU A 247 -9.57 12.44 24.01
CA GLU A 247 -9.67 12.20 25.46
C GLU A 247 -10.96 12.75 26.06
N GLU A 248 -11.37 13.95 25.65
CA GLU A 248 -12.61 14.57 26.10
C GLU A 248 -13.83 13.79 25.62
N CYS A 249 -13.78 13.18 24.43
CA CYS A 249 -14.82 12.23 24.02
C CYS A 249 -14.84 11.01 24.95
N GLY A 250 -13.69 10.38 25.21
CA GLY A 250 -13.61 9.20 26.10
C GLY A 250 -14.17 9.45 27.51
N LYS A 251 -13.99 10.67 28.04
CA LYS A 251 -14.52 11.07 29.36
C LYS A 251 -15.99 11.48 29.36
N THR A 252 -16.58 11.76 28.19
CA THR A 252 -17.93 12.33 28.10
C THR A 252 -18.97 11.20 27.95
N PRO A 253 -19.88 11.02 28.93
CA PRO A 253 -20.93 10.00 28.84
C PRO A 253 -21.77 10.18 27.58
N GLY A 254 -21.94 9.08 26.83
CA GLY A 254 -22.68 9.09 25.56
C GLY A 254 -21.88 9.58 24.35
N CYS A 255 -20.60 9.94 24.50
CA CYS A 255 -19.73 10.21 23.34
C CYS A 255 -19.25 8.90 22.71
N ASP A 256 -19.43 8.80 21.41
CA ASP A 256 -18.94 7.69 20.58
C ASP A 256 -17.84 8.17 19.62
N SER A 257 -17.94 9.41 19.17
CA SER A 257 -17.03 9.97 18.18
C SER A 257 -16.86 11.47 18.31
N TYR A 258 -15.93 12.03 17.56
CA TYR A 258 -15.67 13.45 17.53
C TYR A 258 -15.26 13.91 16.13
N THR A 259 -15.42 15.21 15.89
CA THR A 259 -14.78 15.92 14.78
C THR A 259 -14.03 17.12 15.33
N TYR A 260 -12.75 17.20 15.01
CA TYR A 260 -11.83 18.27 15.36
C TYR A 260 -11.54 19.14 14.14
N ILE A 261 -11.57 20.45 14.32
CA ILE A 261 -11.22 21.45 13.30
C ILE A 261 -10.19 22.39 13.92
N ASN A 262 -8.99 22.41 13.33
CA ASN A 262 -7.90 23.25 13.83
C ASN A 262 -8.05 24.71 13.41
N ASP A 263 -8.38 24.92 12.13
CA ASP A 263 -8.42 26.23 11.46
C ASP A 263 -9.88 26.74 11.36
N ASP A 264 -10.52 26.94 12.51
CA ASP A 264 -11.85 27.56 12.60
C ASP A 264 -11.72 29.04 13.01
N PRO A 265 -12.51 29.97 12.44
CA PRO A 265 -12.44 31.40 12.76
C PRO A 265 -12.58 31.74 14.25
N THR A 266 -13.16 30.84 15.05
CA THR A 266 -13.37 31.00 16.48
C THR A 266 -12.33 30.27 17.35
N GLY A 267 -11.22 29.85 16.75
CA GLY A 267 -10.19 29.01 17.38
C GLY A 267 -10.55 27.52 17.27
N THR A 268 -9.65 26.65 17.74
CA THR A 268 -9.81 25.19 17.56
C THR A 268 -11.17 24.71 18.09
N GLN A 269 -11.85 23.85 17.32
CA GLN A 269 -13.16 23.32 17.66
C GLN A 269 -13.13 21.80 17.74
N CYS A 270 -13.61 21.26 18.86
CA CYS A 270 -13.84 19.85 19.09
C CYS A 270 -15.34 19.61 19.28
N TYR A 271 -15.93 18.88 18.35
CA TYR A 271 -17.35 18.56 18.36
C TYR A 271 -17.53 17.09 18.75
N LEU A 272 -17.93 16.85 19.99
CA LEU A 272 -18.21 15.53 20.55
C LEU A 272 -19.58 15.05 20.11
N LYS A 273 -19.67 13.77 19.74
CA LYS A 273 -20.82 13.20 19.05
C LYS A 273 -21.24 11.87 19.63
N SER A 274 -22.54 11.60 19.60
CA SER A 274 -23.11 10.32 20.04
C SER A 274 -23.01 9.19 19.00
N SER A 275 -22.63 9.51 17.76
CA SER A 275 -22.46 8.51 16.68
C SER A 275 -21.53 9.05 15.59
N ASN A 276 -20.80 8.14 14.94
CA ASN A 276 -20.00 8.42 13.73
C ASN A 276 -20.81 8.37 12.41
N ALA A 277 -22.14 8.32 12.48
CA ALA A 277 -23.01 8.45 11.32
C ALA A 277 -22.85 9.82 10.65
N GLY A 278 -23.20 9.94 9.36
CA GLY A 278 -23.10 11.21 8.62
C GLY A 278 -21.69 11.53 8.11
N ARG A 279 -20.83 10.52 7.94
CA ARG A 279 -19.49 10.66 7.34
C ARG A 279 -19.53 11.36 5.99
N SER A 280 -18.79 12.45 5.89
CA SER A 280 -18.61 13.22 4.66
C SER A 280 -17.19 13.75 4.54
N THR A 281 -16.73 13.99 3.31
CA THR A 281 -15.42 14.62 3.09
C THR A 281 -15.49 16.10 3.45
N LYS A 282 -14.60 16.55 4.34
CA LYS A 282 -14.43 17.96 4.71
C LYS A 282 -12.95 18.24 4.90
N ILE A 283 -12.38 18.97 3.95
CA ILE A 283 -10.95 19.29 3.95
C ILE A 283 -10.61 20.09 5.21
N GLY A 284 -9.59 19.66 5.94
CA GLY A 284 -9.12 20.28 7.18
C GLY A 284 -9.77 19.74 8.46
N ALA A 285 -10.85 18.97 8.35
CA ALA A 285 -11.45 18.30 9.50
C ALA A 285 -10.71 17.00 9.83
N VAL A 286 -10.70 16.63 11.11
CA VAL A 286 -10.19 15.35 11.60
C VAL A 286 -11.25 14.70 12.46
N SER A 287 -11.72 13.53 12.06
CA SER A 287 -12.72 12.81 12.84
C SER A 287 -12.15 11.53 13.44
N GLY A 288 -12.73 11.09 14.55
CA GLY A 288 -12.28 9.88 15.23
C GLY A 288 -13.38 9.28 16.10
N TYR A 289 -13.27 7.99 16.41
CA TYR A 289 -14.18 7.32 17.33
C TYR A 289 -13.41 6.63 18.44
N VAL A 290 -13.99 6.67 19.64
CA VAL A 290 -13.38 6.11 20.84
C VAL A 290 -13.39 4.58 20.76
N THR A 291 -12.30 3.95 21.18
CA THR A 291 -12.24 2.49 21.27
C THR A 291 -12.97 2.01 22.53
N PRO A 292 -13.46 0.75 22.58
CA PRO A 292 -14.17 0.24 23.75
C PRO A 292 -13.40 0.37 25.08
N GLY A 293 -12.07 0.33 25.06
CA GLY A 293 -11.23 0.47 26.25
C GLY A 293 -11.06 1.91 26.77
N MET A 294 -11.68 2.91 26.11
CA MET A 294 -11.68 4.31 26.54
C MET A 294 -12.99 4.76 27.19
N LYS A 295 -14.05 3.95 27.11
CA LYS A 295 -15.37 4.24 27.66
C LYS A 295 -15.47 3.84 29.14
#